data_AF-C4JUI6-F1
#
_entry.id   AF-C4JUI6-F1
#
_cell.length_a   1.000
_cell.length_b   1.000
_cell.length_c   1.000
_cell.angle_alpha   90.00
_cell.angle_beta   90.00
_cell.angle_gamma   90.00
#
_symmetry.space_group_name_H-M   'P 1'
#
loop_
_entity.id
_entity.type
_entity.pdbx_description
1 polymer ?
#
loop_
_entity_poly.entity_id
_entity_poly.type
_entity_poly.pdbx_seq_one_letter_code
_entity_poly.pdbx_strand_id
1 'polypeptide(L)'
;MLSSSVHRAFQSRDALGAYIKAPESSPGIIYYTEDFVAIADRYPKSSVHLLLLPRDPSKYRLHPFEAFEDAEFLAKVQAETQKLRKIAASELRRIYGKFSVLENARLEAMDADPPPDELPIGRDWEQEIMCGVHAHPSMNHLHIHIISKDRYSPCLKHRKHYNSFATPFFVPINDMPLGPHDPRRHPGREGYLQQDLKCWRCGANFDNKFTKLKDHLSQEFESWKCS
;
A
#
# COMPACT_ATOMS: atom_id res chain seq x y z
N MET A 1 -26.05 27.16 0.22
CA MET A 1 -24.76 27.53 -0.42
C MET A 1 -23.61 26.91 0.37
N LEU A 2 -23.38 25.60 0.24
CA LEU A 2 -22.24 24.91 0.85
C LEU A 2 -21.27 24.57 -0.29
N SER A 3 -20.50 25.53 -0.78
CA SER A 3 -19.63 25.32 -1.94
C SER A 3 -18.45 26.27 -1.94
N SER A 4 -17.28 25.76 -1.56
CA SER A 4 -15.95 26.05 -2.11
C SER A 4 -14.80 25.85 -1.11
N SER A 5 -15.02 26.07 0.20
CA SER A 5 -13.92 26.04 1.19
C SER A 5 -13.45 24.63 1.54
N VAL A 6 -14.37 23.67 1.67
CA VAL A 6 -14.05 22.26 1.99
C VAL A 6 -13.25 21.61 0.85
N HIS A 7 -13.55 21.94 -0.40
CA HIS A 7 -12.84 21.38 -1.55
C HIS A 7 -11.37 21.86 -1.68
N ARG A 8 -11.05 23.06 -1.18
CA ARG A 8 -9.68 23.61 -1.22
C ARG A 8 -8.76 22.98 -0.16
N ALA A 9 -9.29 22.60 0.99
CA ALA A 9 -8.51 21.99 2.07
C ALA A 9 -7.81 20.68 1.64
N PHE A 10 -8.43 19.91 0.74
CA PHE A 10 -7.94 18.61 0.30
C PHE A 10 -6.98 18.64 -0.92
N GLN A 11 -6.67 19.82 -1.46
CA GLN A 11 -5.66 19.97 -2.54
C GLN A 11 -4.27 20.35 -2.01
N SER A 12 -4.14 20.58 -0.70
CA SER A 12 -2.86 20.86 -0.07
C SER A 12 -2.07 19.57 0.20
N ARG A 13 -0.73 19.64 0.13
CA ARG A 13 0.17 18.58 0.61
C ARG A 13 -0.03 18.26 2.11
N ASP A 14 -0.76 19.10 2.83
CA ASP A 14 -1.11 18.94 4.24
C ASP A 14 -2.47 18.24 4.50
N ALA A 15 -3.20 17.82 3.47
CA ALA A 15 -4.56 17.27 3.63
C ALA A 15 -4.66 16.06 4.58
N LEU A 16 -3.58 15.26 4.71
CA LEU A 16 -3.54 14.12 5.63
C LEU A 16 -3.66 14.54 7.11
N GLY A 17 -3.29 15.77 7.46
CA GLY A 17 -3.39 16.27 8.84
C GLY A 17 -4.84 16.36 9.35
N ALA A 18 -5.84 16.44 8.47
CA ALA A 18 -7.25 16.44 8.88
C ALA A 18 -7.66 15.09 9.50
N TYR A 19 -7.20 13.98 8.92
CA TYR A 19 -7.47 12.63 9.43
C TYR A 19 -6.85 12.39 10.81
N ILE A 20 -5.70 12.99 11.08
CA ILE A 20 -5.02 12.87 12.37
C ILE A 20 -5.73 13.69 13.46
N LYS A 21 -6.20 14.90 13.11
CA LYS A 21 -6.82 15.83 14.05
C LYS A 21 -8.25 15.46 14.45
N ALA A 22 -9.03 14.93 13.51
CA ALA A 22 -10.45 14.61 13.73
C ALA A 22 -10.83 13.30 13.02
N PRO A 23 -10.24 12.15 13.41
CA PRO A 23 -10.50 10.86 12.78
C PRO A 23 -12.00 10.50 12.80
N GLU A 24 -12.73 10.80 13.86
CA GLU A 24 -14.16 10.50 14.03
C GLU A 24 -15.08 11.14 12.99
N SER A 25 -14.65 12.24 12.37
CA SER A 25 -15.40 12.98 11.36
C SER A 25 -14.85 12.83 9.95
N SER A 26 -13.77 12.05 9.80
CA SER A 26 -13.05 11.89 8.54
C SER A 26 -13.56 10.68 7.75
N PRO A 27 -13.87 10.80 6.45
CA PRO A 27 -14.34 9.68 5.65
C PRO A 27 -13.23 8.67 5.37
N GLY A 28 -13.55 7.39 5.27
CA GLY A 28 -12.58 6.35 4.88
C GLY A 28 -11.62 5.95 6.00
N ILE A 29 -11.96 6.23 7.26
CA ILE A 29 -11.27 5.71 8.43
C ILE A 29 -11.54 4.22 8.55
N ILE A 30 -10.48 3.43 8.73
CA ILE A 30 -10.56 2.00 9.03
C ILE A 30 -10.63 1.82 10.54
N TYR A 31 -9.66 2.42 11.25
CA TYR A 31 -9.65 2.53 12.71
C TYR A 31 -8.68 3.64 13.13
N TYR A 32 -8.72 3.99 14.42
CA TYR A 32 -7.71 4.83 15.05
C TYR A 32 -7.48 4.38 16.50
N THR A 33 -6.27 4.62 16.98
CA THR A 33 -5.82 4.39 18.37
C THR A 33 -5.22 5.68 18.91
N GLU A 34 -4.70 5.69 20.14
CA GLU A 34 -3.97 6.84 20.68
C GLU A 34 -2.74 7.21 19.83
N ASP A 35 -2.05 6.20 19.27
CA ASP A 35 -0.79 6.38 18.53
C ASP A 35 -0.99 6.55 17.02
N PHE A 36 -2.05 5.99 16.42
CA PHE A 36 -2.19 5.88 14.96
C PHE A 36 -3.60 6.11 14.43
N VAL A 37 -3.68 6.49 13.15
CA VAL A 37 -4.91 6.51 12.35
C VAL A 37 -4.68 5.70 11.09
N ALA A 38 -5.53 4.72 10.82
CA ALA A 38 -5.53 3.93 9.59
C ALA A 38 -6.68 4.36 8.68
N ILE A 39 -6.37 4.69 7.42
CA ILE A 39 -7.35 5.17 6.43
C ILE A 39 -7.24 4.44 5.10
N ALA A 40 -8.31 4.41 4.32
CA ALA A 40 -8.26 4.10 2.90
C ALA A 40 -7.64 5.27 2.12
N ASP A 41 -6.70 4.99 1.22
CA ASP A 41 -6.15 6.00 0.31
C ASP A 41 -7.26 6.45 -0.66
N ARG A 42 -7.46 7.77 -0.77
CA ARG A 42 -8.50 8.36 -1.63
C ARG A 42 -8.27 8.12 -3.13
N TYR A 43 -7.02 7.89 -3.52
CA TYR A 43 -6.59 7.63 -4.90
C TYR A 43 -5.80 6.32 -4.95
N PRO A 44 -6.44 5.17 -4.65
CA PRO A 44 -5.75 3.91 -4.44
C PRO A 44 -4.97 3.49 -5.68
N LYS A 45 -3.72 3.02 -5.56
CA LYS A 45 -2.88 2.67 -6.73
C LYS A 45 -2.92 1.17 -7.05
N SER A 46 -3.77 0.44 -6.36
CA SER A 46 -3.92 -1.02 -6.36
C SER A 46 -5.31 -1.34 -5.80
N SER A 47 -5.75 -2.59 -5.85
CA SER A 47 -7.08 -3.00 -5.38
C SER A 47 -7.35 -2.63 -3.93
N VAL A 48 -6.37 -2.86 -3.05
CA VAL A 48 -6.38 -2.38 -1.67
C VAL A 48 -5.20 -1.43 -1.48
N HIS A 49 -5.47 -0.23 -0.99
CA HIS A 49 -4.45 0.75 -0.67
C HIS A 49 -4.88 1.55 0.57
N LEU A 50 -4.20 1.30 1.68
CA LEU A 50 -4.43 1.94 2.96
C LEU A 50 -3.20 2.77 3.35
N LEU A 51 -3.41 3.75 4.22
CA LEU A 51 -2.37 4.58 4.81
C LEU A 51 -2.45 4.47 6.34
N LEU A 52 -1.29 4.27 6.98
CA LEU A 52 -1.12 4.41 8.42
C LEU A 52 -0.46 5.76 8.71
N LEU A 53 -1.10 6.56 9.55
CA LEU A 53 -0.66 7.90 9.94
C LEU A 53 -0.33 7.91 11.44
N PRO A 54 0.88 8.29 11.87
CA PRO A 54 1.19 8.48 13.27
C PRO A 54 0.47 9.71 13.83
N ARG A 55 0.08 9.66 15.10
CA ARG A 55 -0.56 10.74 15.85
C ARG A 55 0.40 11.53 16.74
N ASP A 56 1.67 11.14 16.78
CA ASP A 56 2.73 11.90 17.46
C ASP A 56 3.09 13.17 16.64
N PRO A 57 2.83 14.37 17.17
CA PRO A 57 3.13 15.63 16.48
C PRO A 57 4.60 15.82 16.13
N SER A 58 5.52 15.23 16.90
CA SER A 58 6.96 15.31 16.64
C SER A 58 7.35 14.59 15.34
N LYS A 59 6.55 13.62 14.89
CA LYS A 59 6.81 12.79 13.71
C LYS A 59 6.08 13.27 12.47
N TYR A 60 5.08 14.16 12.59
CA TYR A 60 4.18 14.52 11.50
C TYR A 60 4.92 14.92 10.23
N ARG A 61 5.91 15.81 10.32
CA ARG A 61 6.55 16.41 9.14
C ARG A 61 7.98 15.94 8.92
N LEU A 62 8.43 14.95 9.69
CA LEU A 62 9.75 14.37 9.50
C LEU A 62 9.80 13.59 8.19
N HIS A 63 10.94 13.62 7.54
CA HIS A 63 11.20 12.69 6.45
C HIS A 63 11.11 11.25 6.99
N PRO A 64 10.53 10.26 6.26
CA PRO A 64 10.40 8.90 6.78
C PRO A 64 11.72 8.32 7.28
N PHE A 65 12.81 8.56 6.53
CA PHE A 65 14.13 8.08 6.91
C PHE A 65 14.70 8.74 8.16
N GLU A 66 14.25 9.94 8.54
CA GLU A 66 14.63 10.59 9.79
C GLU A 66 13.73 10.11 10.94
N ALA A 67 12.43 10.00 10.68
CA ALA A 67 11.46 9.55 11.68
C ALA A 67 11.78 8.15 12.21
N PHE A 68 12.24 7.26 11.33
CA PHE A 68 12.57 5.86 11.64
C PHE A 68 13.98 5.63 12.18
N GLU A 69 14.80 6.66 12.37
CA GLU A 69 16.03 6.54 13.19
C GLU A 69 15.70 6.36 14.68
N ASP A 70 14.50 6.75 15.09
CA ASP A 70 13.96 6.45 16.41
C ASP A 70 13.47 4.99 16.46
N ALA A 71 14.24 4.14 17.14
CA ALA A 71 14.00 2.70 17.21
C ALA A 71 12.68 2.34 17.90
N GLU A 72 12.27 3.09 18.92
CA GLU A 72 11.01 2.83 19.62
C GLU A 72 9.81 3.17 18.73
N PHE A 73 9.89 4.32 18.05
CA PHE A 73 8.86 4.71 17.08
C PHE A 73 8.78 3.73 15.90
N LEU A 74 9.92 3.31 15.35
CA LEU A 74 9.95 2.33 14.27
C LEU A 74 9.33 0.99 14.70
N ALA A 75 9.66 0.49 15.89
CA ALA A 75 9.09 -0.76 16.41
C ALA A 75 7.56 -0.67 16.54
N LYS A 76 7.03 0.46 17.05
CA LYS A 76 5.58 0.71 17.10
C LYS A 76 4.96 0.69 15.70
N VAL A 77 5.58 1.38 14.74
CA VAL A 77 5.10 1.44 13.35
C VAL A 77 5.13 0.07 12.69
N GLN A 78 6.17 -0.74 12.88
CA GLN A 78 6.27 -2.10 12.34
C GLN A 78 5.16 -3.00 12.91
N ALA A 79 4.95 -2.97 14.23
CA ALA A 79 3.89 -3.74 14.87
C ALA A 79 2.50 -3.34 14.36
N GLU A 80 2.23 -2.03 14.25
CA GLU A 80 0.94 -1.53 13.79
C GLU A 80 0.71 -1.80 12.30
N THR A 81 1.77 -1.69 11.49
CA THR A 81 1.75 -2.02 10.07
C THR A 81 1.45 -3.51 9.85
N GLN A 82 1.95 -4.41 10.70
CA GLN A 82 1.63 -5.84 10.61
C GLN A 82 0.16 -6.13 10.96
N LYS A 83 -0.45 -5.38 11.88
CA LYS A 83 -1.91 -5.48 12.13
C LYS A 83 -2.71 -5.01 10.91
N LEU A 84 -2.35 -3.85 10.35
CA LEU A 84 -3.05 -3.30 9.19
C LEU A 84 -2.85 -4.15 7.93
N ARG A 85 -1.71 -4.84 7.80
CA ARG A 85 -1.46 -5.84 6.75
C ARG A 85 -2.51 -6.96 6.78
N LYS A 86 -2.84 -7.48 7.96
CA LYS A 86 -3.87 -8.53 8.12
C LYS A 86 -5.25 -8.03 7.71
N ILE A 87 -5.59 -6.78 8.07
CA ILE A 87 -6.86 -6.15 7.66
C ILE A 87 -6.90 -6.00 6.14
N ALA A 88 -5.82 -5.50 5.53
CA ALA A 88 -5.72 -5.36 4.07
C ALA A 88 -5.82 -6.72 3.35
N ALA A 89 -5.18 -7.76 3.89
CA ALA A 89 -5.26 -9.12 3.36
C ALA A 89 -6.67 -9.70 3.47
N SER A 90 -7.34 -9.50 4.61
CA SER A 90 -8.74 -9.89 4.80
C SER A 90 -9.68 -9.19 3.82
N GLU A 91 -9.47 -7.89 3.59
CA GLU A 91 -10.23 -7.12 2.61
C GLU A 91 -9.98 -7.64 1.19
N LEU A 92 -8.73 -7.98 0.86
CA LEU A 92 -8.39 -8.54 -0.44
C LEU A 92 -9.04 -9.91 -0.67
N ARG A 93 -9.03 -10.78 0.35
CA ARG A 93 -9.76 -12.05 0.37
C ARG A 93 -11.27 -11.83 0.26
N ARG A 94 -11.84 -10.82 0.91
CA ARG A 94 -13.28 -10.50 0.82
C ARG A 94 -13.67 -10.12 -0.60
N ILE A 95 -12.82 -9.36 -1.30
CA ILE A 95 -13.09 -8.88 -2.67
C ILE A 95 -12.88 -10.01 -3.69
N TYR A 96 -11.76 -10.74 -3.60
CA TYR A 96 -11.31 -11.67 -4.64
C TYR A 96 -11.31 -13.15 -4.26
N GLY A 97 -11.56 -13.50 -3.00
CA GLY A 97 -11.54 -14.87 -2.49
C GLY A 97 -12.38 -15.84 -3.31
N LYS A 98 -13.58 -15.42 -3.72
CA LYS A 98 -14.49 -16.21 -4.57
C LYS A 98 -13.92 -16.59 -5.95
N PHE A 99 -12.90 -15.88 -6.43
CA PHE A 99 -12.26 -16.19 -7.71
C PHE A 99 -11.00 -17.06 -7.53
N SER A 100 -10.44 -17.13 -6.33
CA SER A 100 -9.19 -17.85 -6.07
C SER A 100 -9.43 -19.36 -6.07
N VAL A 101 -8.69 -20.06 -6.92
CA VAL A 101 -8.76 -21.53 -7.02
C VAL A 101 -8.37 -22.19 -5.70
N LEU A 102 -7.31 -21.71 -5.04
CA LEU A 102 -6.85 -22.26 -3.76
C LEU A 102 -7.86 -22.01 -2.63
N GLU A 103 -8.51 -20.84 -2.64
CA GLU A 103 -9.53 -20.51 -1.64
C GLU A 103 -10.78 -21.38 -1.81
N ASN A 104 -11.26 -21.52 -3.05
CA ASN A 104 -12.44 -22.33 -3.35
C ASN A 104 -12.17 -23.81 -3.06
N ALA A 105 -11.00 -24.35 -3.45
CA ALA A 105 -10.63 -25.74 -3.14
C ALA A 105 -10.61 -26.01 -1.62
N ARG A 106 -10.14 -25.04 -0.83
CA ARG A 106 -10.16 -25.15 0.63
C ARG A 106 -11.58 -25.09 1.20
N LEU A 107 -12.43 -24.18 0.70
CA LEU A 107 -13.82 -24.08 1.15
C LEU A 107 -14.63 -25.34 0.79
N GLU A 108 -14.48 -25.85 -0.43
CA GLU A 108 -15.10 -27.10 -0.87
C GLU A 108 -14.68 -28.29 0.01
N ALA A 109 -13.40 -28.37 0.38
CA ALA A 109 -12.93 -29.39 1.32
C ALA A 109 -13.52 -29.22 2.73
N MET A 110 -13.73 -27.98 3.20
CA MET A 110 -14.35 -27.71 4.50
C MET A 110 -15.84 -28.08 4.53
N ASP A 111 -16.54 -27.89 3.41
CA ASP A 111 -17.98 -28.16 3.27
C ASP A 111 -18.29 -29.62 2.88
N ALA A 112 -17.28 -30.45 2.61
CA ALA A 112 -17.44 -31.87 2.32
C ALA A 112 -17.97 -32.65 3.55
N ASP A 113 -18.76 -33.70 3.30
CA ASP A 113 -19.29 -34.58 4.35
C ASP A 113 -18.95 -36.05 4.07
N PRO A 114 -18.06 -36.69 4.86
CA PRO A 114 -17.28 -36.08 5.94
C PRO A 114 -16.16 -35.17 5.39
N PRO A 115 -15.72 -34.16 6.16
CA PRO A 115 -14.57 -33.35 5.76
C PRO A 115 -13.30 -34.21 5.76
N PRO A 116 -12.33 -33.94 4.88
CA PRO A 116 -11.06 -34.66 4.86
C PRO A 116 -10.26 -34.35 6.13
N ASP A 117 -9.44 -35.29 6.56
CA ASP A 117 -8.57 -35.14 7.74
C ASP A 117 -7.59 -33.97 7.60
N GLU A 118 -7.17 -33.67 6.37
CA GLU A 118 -6.30 -32.55 6.03
C GLU A 118 -6.96 -31.63 4.99
N LEU A 119 -7.03 -30.33 5.32
CA LEU A 119 -7.57 -29.33 4.40
C LEU A 119 -6.47 -28.81 3.45
N PRO A 120 -6.80 -28.55 2.17
CA PRO A 120 -5.91 -27.86 1.26
C PRO A 120 -5.42 -26.52 1.84
N ILE A 121 -4.19 -26.16 1.48
CA ILE A 121 -3.60 -24.87 1.80
C ILE A 121 -4.38 -23.80 1.02
N GLY A 122 -5.01 -22.86 1.74
CA GLY A 122 -5.65 -21.70 1.15
C GLY A 122 -4.63 -20.67 0.68
N ARG A 123 -5.07 -19.70 -0.12
CA ARG A 123 -4.17 -18.64 -0.60
C ARG A 123 -3.66 -17.78 0.57
N ASP A 124 -2.35 -17.52 0.59
CA ASP A 124 -1.75 -16.56 1.52
C ASP A 124 -1.95 -15.12 1.02
N TRP A 125 -3.04 -14.49 1.46
CA TRP A 125 -3.37 -13.11 1.11
C TRP A 125 -2.43 -12.09 1.77
N GLU A 126 -1.76 -12.39 2.87
CA GLU A 126 -0.81 -11.46 3.51
C GLU A 126 0.45 -11.28 2.66
N GLN A 127 0.89 -12.33 1.96
CA GLN A 127 1.99 -12.27 0.99
C GLN A 127 1.70 -11.33 -0.18
N GLU A 128 0.43 -11.03 -0.46
CA GLU A 128 0.03 -10.12 -1.54
C GLU A 128 0.06 -8.64 -1.14
N ILE A 129 0.38 -8.35 0.12
CA ILE A 129 0.44 -6.99 0.66
C ILE A 129 1.89 -6.54 0.85
N MET A 130 2.18 -5.34 0.36
CA MET A 130 3.41 -4.60 0.59
C MET A 130 3.18 -3.51 1.62
N CYS A 131 4.17 -3.32 2.51
CA CYS A 131 4.11 -2.30 3.55
C CYS A 131 5.40 -1.47 3.54
N GLY A 132 5.29 -0.14 3.46
CA GLY A 132 6.47 0.71 3.34
C GLY A 132 6.17 2.18 3.10
N VAL A 133 7.23 2.94 2.81
CA VAL A 133 7.15 4.38 2.57
C VAL A 133 7.75 4.73 1.21
N HIS A 134 7.36 5.88 0.67
CA HIS A 134 8.08 6.45 -0.45
C HIS A 134 9.37 7.13 0.01
N ALA A 135 10.45 6.91 -0.73
CA ALA A 135 11.76 7.51 -0.48
C ALA A 135 11.77 9.03 -0.60
N HIS A 136 10.80 9.60 -1.31
CA HIS A 136 10.51 11.03 -1.33
C HIS A 136 8.98 11.26 -1.31
N PRO A 137 8.38 11.49 -0.13
CA PRO A 137 6.93 11.57 0.01
C PRO A 137 6.26 12.70 -0.79
N SER A 138 5.07 12.43 -1.34
CA SER A 138 4.27 13.44 -2.04
C SER A 138 3.42 14.32 -1.11
N MET A 139 3.08 13.81 0.08
CA MET A 139 2.37 14.53 1.14
C MET A 139 3.34 14.89 2.26
N ASN A 140 3.07 15.98 2.98
CA ASN A 140 3.95 16.49 4.03
C ASN A 140 3.87 15.67 5.32
N HIS A 141 2.72 15.03 5.59
CA HIS A 141 2.56 14.24 6.80
C HIS A 141 3.15 12.84 6.57
N LEU A 142 3.92 12.31 7.51
CA LEU A 142 4.42 10.94 7.48
C LEU A 142 3.25 9.96 7.30
N HIS A 143 3.38 9.05 6.33
CA HIS A 143 2.39 8.04 6.03
C HIS A 143 3.08 6.77 5.56
N ILE A 144 2.60 5.63 6.05
CA ILE A 144 3.05 4.31 5.66
C ILE A 144 1.98 3.71 4.76
N HIS A 145 2.37 3.25 3.59
CA HIS A 145 1.51 2.59 2.63
C HIS A 145 1.37 1.11 2.99
N ILE A 146 0.13 0.63 3.02
CA ILE A 146 -0.22 -0.79 3.07
C ILE A 146 -1.02 -1.06 1.80
N ILE A 147 -0.42 -1.75 0.83
CA ILE A 147 -0.92 -1.79 -0.55
C ILE A 147 -0.79 -3.19 -1.15
N SER A 148 -1.80 -3.65 -1.90
CA SER A 148 -1.73 -4.90 -2.64
C SER A 148 -0.75 -4.82 -3.82
N LYS A 149 -0.14 -5.95 -4.21
CA LYS A 149 0.89 -6.01 -5.27
C LYS A 149 0.35 -5.80 -6.69
N ASP A 150 -0.95 -5.96 -6.90
CA ASP A 150 -1.59 -6.01 -8.22
C ASP A 150 -1.35 -4.77 -9.08
N ARG A 151 -1.22 -3.58 -8.48
CA ARG A 151 -1.01 -2.30 -9.20
C ARG A 151 -2.07 -2.07 -10.28
N TYR A 152 -3.27 -2.58 -10.06
CA TYR A 152 -4.41 -2.44 -10.97
C TYR A 152 -5.42 -1.47 -10.38
N SER A 153 -5.50 -0.25 -10.94
CA SER A 153 -6.43 0.77 -10.47
C SER A 153 -6.68 1.85 -11.52
N PRO A 154 -7.90 2.43 -11.59
CA PRO A 154 -8.16 3.62 -12.40
C PRO A 154 -7.35 4.86 -11.96
N CYS A 155 -6.91 4.94 -10.70
CA CYS A 155 -6.08 6.03 -10.19
C CYS A 155 -4.58 5.85 -10.50
N LEU A 156 -4.16 4.68 -11.01
CA LEU A 156 -2.84 4.50 -11.59
C LEU A 156 -2.83 5.10 -13.01
N LYS A 157 -2.28 6.32 -13.12
CA LYS A 157 -2.46 7.20 -14.29
C LYS A 157 -1.19 7.50 -15.08
N HIS A 158 -0.01 7.33 -14.51
CA HIS A 158 1.25 7.66 -15.20
C HIS A 158 2.45 6.92 -14.62
N ARG A 159 3.57 6.96 -15.36
CA ARG A 159 4.85 6.30 -15.00
C ARG A 159 5.26 6.51 -13.54
N LYS A 160 5.25 7.76 -13.06
CA LYS A 160 5.63 8.05 -11.66
C LYS A 160 4.75 7.35 -10.63
N HIS A 161 3.45 7.17 -10.89
CA HIS A 161 2.57 6.42 -9.96
C HIS A 161 2.91 4.94 -9.95
N TYR A 162 3.34 4.37 -11.08
CA TYR A 162 3.71 2.96 -11.12
C TYR A 162 5.08 2.75 -10.48
N ASN A 163 6.10 3.47 -10.95
CA ASN A 163 7.46 3.30 -10.47
C ASN A 163 7.61 3.66 -8.99
N SER A 164 6.77 4.54 -8.43
CA SER A 164 6.84 4.83 -6.99
C SER A 164 6.55 3.61 -6.12
N PHE A 165 5.84 2.60 -6.63
CA PHE A 165 5.58 1.32 -5.95
C PHE A 165 6.34 0.14 -6.56
N ALA A 166 6.83 0.24 -7.79
CA ALA A 166 7.45 -0.87 -8.54
C ALA A 166 8.99 -0.80 -8.60
N THR A 167 9.61 0.14 -7.91
CA THR A 167 11.08 0.32 -7.87
C THR A 167 11.54 0.55 -6.43
N PRO A 168 12.86 0.59 -6.15
CA PRO A 168 13.38 0.91 -4.81
C PRO A 168 13.02 2.31 -4.27
N PHE A 169 12.26 3.12 -5.04
CA PHE A 169 11.57 4.30 -4.51
C PHE A 169 10.56 3.94 -3.42
N PHE A 170 9.95 2.76 -3.48
CA PHE A 170 9.20 2.19 -2.37
C PHE A 170 10.16 1.46 -1.45
N VAL A 171 10.26 1.90 -0.20
CA VAL A 171 11.14 1.29 0.80
C VAL A 171 10.29 0.50 1.80
N PRO A 172 10.45 -0.83 1.86
CA PRO A 172 9.75 -1.66 2.84
C PRO A 172 9.99 -1.19 4.27
N ILE A 173 8.96 -1.26 5.12
CA ILE A 173 9.10 -0.82 6.52
C ILE A 173 10.09 -1.67 7.32
N ASN A 174 10.26 -2.93 6.92
CA ASN A 174 11.18 -3.87 7.56
C ASN A 174 12.64 -3.67 7.13
N ASP A 175 12.90 -2.81 6.14
CA ASP A 175 14.25 -2.45 5.71
C ASP A 175 14.78 -1.23 6.47
N MET A 176 13.95 -0.60 7.31
CA MET A 176 14.30 0.60 8.08
C MET A 176 14.99 0.24 9.42
N PRO A 177 15.86 1.12 9.94
CA PRO A 177 16.40 2.31 9.28
C PRO A 177 17.39 1.93 8.17
N LEU A 178 17.49 2.76 7.14
CA LEU A 178 18.44 2.53 6.05
C LEU A 178 19.88 2.82 6.49
N GLY A 179 20.86 2.12 5.92
CA GLY A 179 22.27 2.51 6.09
C GLY A 179 22.54 3.93 5.53
N PRO A 180 23.56 4.65 6.03
CA PRO A 180 23.86 6.02 5.60
C PRO A 180 24.26 6.12 4.11
N HIS A 181 24.77 5.04 3.54
CA HIS A 181 25.17 4.95 2.13
C HIS A 181 24.16 4.20 1.25
N ASP A 182 22.98 3.87 1.77
CA ASP A 182 21.96 3.16 1.00
C ASP A 182 21.50 4.04 -0.18
N PRO A 183 21.53 3.53 -1.44
CA PRO A 183 21.16 4.32 -2.61
C PRO A 183 19.70 4.80 -2.57
N ARG A 184 18.82 4.12 -1.82
CA ARG A 184 17.41 4.55 -1.62
C ARG A 184 17.29 5.87 -0.87
N ARG A 185 18.32 6.31 -0.15
CA ARG A 185 18.40 7.67 0.42
C ARG A 185 18.54 8.78 -0.63
N HIS A 186 18.89 8.45 -1.88
CA HIS A 186 19.10 9.39 -2.97
C HIS A 186 18.23 9.10 -4.21
N PRO A 187 16.90 9.04 -4.07
CA PRO A 187 16.01 8.54 -5.13
C PRO A 187 16.06 9.36 -6.43
N GLY A 188 16.41 10.65 -6.36
CA GLY A 188 16.61 11.51 -7.52
C GLY A 188 17.89 11.20 -8.30
N ARG A 189 18.98 10.87 -7.60
CA ARG A 189 20.26 10.47 -8.21
C ARG A 189 20.13 9.12 -8.90
N GLU A 190 19.45 8.18 -8.26
CA GLU A 190 19.22 6.83 -8.78
C GLU A 190 18.13 6.77 -9.87
N GLY A 191 17.40 7.88 -10.08
CA GLY A 191 16.43 8.01 -11.17
C GLY A 191 15.27 7.00 -11.12
N TYR A 192 14.90 6.50 -9.92
CA TYR A 192 13.92 5.41 -9.78
C TYR A 192 12.58 5.69 -10.48
N LEU A 193 12.09 6.93 -10.42
CA LEU A 193 10.82 7.32 -11.06
C LEU A 193 10.93 7.50 -12.59
N GLN A 194 12.14 7.51 -13.13
CA GLN A 194 12.47 7.65 -14.54
C GLN A 194 12.84 6.32 -15.20
N GLN A 195 13.10 5.28 -14.40
CA GLN A 195 13.39 3.93 -14.90
C GLN A 195 12.28 3.41 -15.82
N ASP A 196 12.66 2.43 -16.63
CA ASP A 196 11.74 1.71 -17.49
C ASP A 196 10.61 1.05 -16.69
N LEU A 197 9.46 0.94 -17.35
CA LEU A 197 8.26 0.30 -16.86
C LEU A 197 8.40 -1.22 -16.98
N LYS A 198 8.83 -1.88 -15.90
CA LYS A 198 8.92 -3.34 -15.83
C LYS A 198 7.74 -3.91 -15.06
N CYS A 199 7.10 -4.95 -15.60
CA CYS A 199 6.01 -5.63 -14.92
C CYS A 199 6.50 -6.23 -13.60
N TRP A 200 5.75 -5.99 -12.52
CA TRP A 200 6.06 -6.47 -11.19
C TRP A 200 5.98 -8.00 -11.06
N ARG A 201 5.21 -8.67 -11.93
CA ARG A 201 4.94 -10.10 -11.87
C ARG A 201 5.84 -10.90 -12.81
N CYS A 202 5.81 -10.60 -14.12
CA CYS A 202 6.58 -11.35 -15.12
C CYS A 202 7.91 -10.70 -15.53
N GLY A 203 8.20 -9.46 -15.09
CA GLY A 203 9.44 -8.76 -15.42
C GLY A 203 9.52 -8.17 -16.84
N ALA A 204 8.49 -8.34 -17.68
CA ALA A 204 8.45 -7.77 -19.04
C ALA A 204 8.67 -6.25 -19.02
N ASN A 205 9.51 -5.76 -19.93
CA ASN A 205 9.87 -4.33 -20.03
C ASN A 205 9.03 -3.61 -21.10
N PHE A 206 8.47 -2.45 -20.75
CA PHE A 206 7.63 -1.60 -21.59
C PHE A 206 8.27 -0.23 -21.88
N ASP A 207 9.56 -0.04 -21.57
CA ASP A 207 10.27 1.23 -21.69
C ASP A 207 9.51 2.36 -20.98
N ASN A 208 9.11 3.41 -21.69
CA ASN A 208 8.29 4.51 -21.21
C ASN A 208 6.80 4.40 -21.63
N LYS A 209 6.37 3.28 -22.21
CA LYS A 209 5.04 3.11 -22.84
C LYS A 209 3.97 2.73 -21.80
N PHE A 210 3.54 3.70 -21.00
CA PHE A 210 2.60 3.49 -19.88
C PHE A 210 1.27 2.84 -20.29
N THR A 211 0.70 3.20 -21.44
CA THR A 211 -0.54 2.58 -21.94
C THR A 211 -0.38 1.07 -22.14
N LYS A 212 0.72 0.64 -22.77
CA LYS A 212 1.00 -0.78 -23.00
C LYS A 212 1.19 -1.55 -21.69
N LEU A 213 1.88 -0.95 -20.72
CA LEU A 213 1.99 -1.53 -19.39
C LEU A 213 0.60 -1.67 -18.75
N LYS A 214 -0.26 -0.65 -18.85
CA LYS A 214 -1.60 -0.68 -18.23
C LYS A 214 -2.48 -1.79 -18.82
N ASP A 215 -2.43 -1.97 -20.14
CA ASP A 215 -3.13 -3.08 -20.81
C ASP A 215 -2.62 -4.44 -20.33
N HIS A 216 -1.30 -4.57 -20.19
CA HIS A 216 -0.67 -5.77 -19.65
C HIS A 216 -1.03 -6.03 -18.17
N LEU A 217 -1.04 -5.00 -17.32
CA LEU A 217 -1.44 -5.12 -15.91
C LEU A 217 -2.89 -5.59 -15.76
N SER A 218 -3.77 -5.24 -16.71
CA SER A 218 -5.14 -5.77 -16.73
C SER A 218 -5.15 -7.28 -16.92
N GLN A 219 -4.29 -7.82 -17.79
CA GLN A 219 -4.19 -9.26 -18.03
C GLN A 219 -3.56 -9.99 -16.83
N GLU A 220 -2.48 -9.41 -16.28
CA GLU A 220 -1.84 -9.93 -15.07
C GLU A 220 -2.82 -9.96 -13.89
N PHE A 221 -3.66 -8.93 -13.75
CA PHE A 221 -4.69 -8.86 -12.71
C PHE A 221 -5.74 -9.97 -12.85
N GLU A 222 -6.23 -10.23 -14.06
CA GLU A 222 -7.20 -11.31 -14.30
C GLU A 222 -6.62 -12.69 -13.94
N SER A 223 -5.34 -12.94 -14.23
CA SER A 223 -4.65 -14.15 -13.81
C SER A 223 -4.42 -14.19 -12.29
N TRP A 224 -3.95 -13.09 -11.72
CA TRP A 224 -3.58 -12.99 -10.30
C TRP A 224 -4.76 -13.05 -9.35
N LYS A 225 -5.94 -12.54 -9.72
CA LYS A 225 -7.12 -12.63 -8.84
C LYS A 225 -7.65 -14.07 -8.72
N CYS A 226 -7.38 -14.90 -9.73
CA CYS A 226 -7.83 -16.30 -9.76
C CYS A 226 -6.82 -17.29 -9.16
N SER A 227 -5.56 -16.89 -8.98
CA SER A 227 -4.55 -17.75 -8.35
C SER A 227 -4.90 -18.12 -6.91
#